data_AF-A0A7X9RMS3-F1
#
_entry.id   AF-A0A7X9RMS3-F1
#
_cell.length_a   1.000
_cell.length_b   1.000
_cell.length_c   1.000
_cell.angle_alpha   90.00
_cell.angle_beta   90.00
_cell.angle_gamma   90.00
#
_symmetry.space_group_name_H-M   'P 1'
#
loop_
_entity.id
_entity.type
_entity.pdbx_description
1 polymer ?
#
loop_
_entity_poly.entity_id
_entity_poly.type
_entity_poly.pdbx_seq_one_letter_code
_entity_poly.pdbx_strand_id
1 'polypeptide(L)'
;MNGDDWPSLALRILDGTEPADAHVDDRSRVVRGACARADSLTRRGMHRLAGDTDTGVRALLAERPDLDPATIDRLSWDVPRVVAALARRHLADLTVDQMGRVRLVEDAGVQEALHQTRLADLIKALGEPETGRRGWFR
;
A
#
# COMPACT_ATOMS: atom_id res chain seq x y z
N MET A 1 12.59 -21.38 18.63
CA MET A 1 11.82 -20.12 18.73
C MET A 1 10.35 -20.50 18.84
N ASN A 2 9.64 -20.02 19.86
CA ASN A 2 8.19 -20.19 19.94
C ASN A 2 7.57 -19.46 18.74
N GLY A 3 6.65 -20.10 18.03
CA GLY A 3 5.96 -19.49 16.88
C GLY A 3 5.16 -18.24 17.23
N ASP A 4 5.01 -17.90 18.51
CA ASP A 4 4.24 -16.77 19.04
C ASP A 4 5.06 -15.49 19.32
N ASP A 5 6.40 -15.52 19.20
CA ASP A 5 7.27 -14.34 19.42
C ASP A 5 7.36 -13.43 18.18
N TRP A 6 6.20 -13.07 17.65
CA TRP A 6 6.09 -12.18 16.49
C TRP A 6 6.72 -10.80 16.71
N PRO A 7 6.72 -10.18 17.92
CA PRO A 7 7.34 -8.87 18.10
C PRO A 7 8.85 -8.92 17.87
N SER A 8 9.55 -9.89 18.47
CA SER A 8 11.00 -10.01 18.32
C SER A 8 11.38 -10.42 16.90
N LEU A 9 10.57 -11.26 16.24
CA LEU A 9 10.77 -11.57 14.82
C LEU A 9 10.65 -10.32 13.94
N ALA A 10 9.61 -9.52 14.12
CA ALA A 10 9.41 -8.30 13.35
C ALA A 10 10.57 -7.31 13.51
N LEU A 11 11.06 -7.12 14.74
CA LEU A 11 12.23 -6.27 15.00
C LEU A 11 13.48 -6.80 14.32
N ARG A 12 13.76 -8.11 14.39
CA ARG A 12 14.93 -8.71 13.72
C ARG A 12 14.91 -8.53 12.20
N ILE A 13 13.72 -8.59 11.58
CA ILE A 13 13.53 -8.32 10.15
C ILE A 13 13.85 -6.85 9.83
N LEU A 14 13.33 -5.91 10.64
CA LEU A 14 13.61 -4.47 10.47
C LEU A 14 15.09 -4.14 10.67
N ASP A 15 15.74 -4.80 11.64
CA ASP A 15 17.16 -4.64 11.93
C ASP A 15 18.07 -5.36 10.90
N GLY A 16 17.48 -6.08 9.93
CA GLY A 16 18.21 -6.82 8.90
C GLY A 16 18.94 -8.08 9.41
N THR A 17 18.68 -8.48 10.65
CA THR A 17 19.26 -9.70 11.26
C THR A 17 18.47 -10.97 10.92
N GLU A 18 17.29 -10.82 10.31
CA GLU A 18 16.47 -11.90 9.76
C GLU A 18 16.06 -11.54 8.31
N PRO A 19 16.21 -12.46 7.34
CA PRO A 19 15.84 -12.20 5.96
C PRO A 19 14.31 -12.09 5.80
N ALA A 20 13.85 -11.00 5.20
CA ALA A 20 12.42 -10.70 5.06
C ALA A 20 11.64 -11.73 4.22
N ASP A 21 12.23 -12.23 3.12
CA ASP A 21 11.59 -13.19 2.22
C ASP A 21 11.14 -14.49 2.90
N ALA A 22 11.78 -14.89 4.00
CA ALA A 22 11.38 -16.09 4.75
C ALA A 22 10.02 -15.93 5.46
N HIS A 23 9.54 -14.69 5.64
CA HIS A 23 8.39 -14.37 6.49
C HIS A 23 7.29 -13.59 5.75
N VAL A 24 7.35 -13.49 4.42
CA VAL A 24 6.33 -12.79 3.61
C VAL A 24 4.95 -13.45 3.65
N ASP A 25 4.85 -14.70 4.11
CA ASP A 25 3.61 -15.44 4.32
C ASP A 25 3.29 -15.65 5.81
N ASP A 26 3.98 -14.94 6.72
CA ASP A 26 3.75 -15.08 8.16
C ASP A 26 2.30 -14.74 8.54
N ARG A 27 1.72 -15.48 9.49
CA ARG A 27 0.33 -15.27 9.93
C ARG A 27 0.09 -13.87 10.52
N SER A 28 1.10 -13.27 11.13
CA SER A 28 1.05 -11.93 11.70
C SER A 28 1.21 -10.89 10.61
N ARG A 29 0.17 -10.07 10.39
CA ARG A 29 0.26 -8.89 9.51
C ARG A 29 1.38 -7.93 9.92
N VAL A 30 1.79 -7.93 11.18
CA VAL A 30 2.88 -7.05 11.66
C VAL A 30 4.24 -7.57 11.19
N VAL A 31 4.45 -8.89 11.18
CA VAL A 31 5.67 -9.51 10.62
C VAL A 31 5.73 -9.26 9.12
N ARG A 32 4.64 -9.48 8.39
CA ARG A 32 4.58 -9.18 6.95
C ARG A 32 4.78 -7.69 6.65
N GLY A 33 4.27 -6.80 7.50
CA GLY A 33 4.51 -5.36 7.43
C GLY A 33 5.99 -4.99 7.68
N ALA A 34 6.66 -5.69 8.60
CA ALA A 34 8.11 -5.57 8.78
C ALA A 34 8.86 -6.02 7.51
N CYS A 35 8.46 -7.14 6.90
CA CYS A 35 9.03 -7.59 5.63
C CYS A 35 8.87 -6.52 4.54
N ALA A 36 7.70 -5.90 4.41
CA ALA A 36 7.45 -4.84 3.43
C ALA A 36 8.42 -3.66 3.55
N ARG A 37 8.92 -3.35 4.75
CA ARG A 37 9.86 -2.25 5.00
C ARG A 37 11.33 -2.64 4.95
N ALA A 38 11.64 -3.94 5.00
CA ALA A 38 13.01 -4.40 5.13
C ALA A 38 13.81 -4.25 3.83
N ASP A 39 15.04 -3.75 3.92
CA ASP A 39 15.94 -3.61 2.76
C ASP A 39 16.33 -4.95 2.14
N SER A 40 16.26 -6.04 2.93
CA SER A 40 16.56 -7.40 2.47
C SER A 40 15.46 -8.02 1.60
N LEU A 41 14.28 -7.39 1.49
CA LEU A 41 13.16 -7.91 0.72
C LEU A 41 13.48 -7.94 -0.78
N THR A 42 13.46 -9.12 -1.39
CA THR A 42 13.70 -9.25 -2.83
C THR A 42 12.49 -8.83 -3.66
N ARG A 43 12.68 -8.62 -4.98
CA ARG A 43 11.57 -8.39 -5.93
C ARG A 43 10.50 -9.48 -5.89
N ARG A 44 10.88 -10.74 -5.66
CA ARG A 44 9.91 -11.84 -5.50
C ARG A 44 9.05 -11.64 -4.25
N GLY A 45 9.68 -11.25 -3.14
CA GLY A 45 8.98 -10.87 -1.91
C GLY A 45 8.07 -9.66 -2.10
N MET A 46 8.52 -8.62 -2.82
CA MET A 46 7.70 -7.45 -3.17
C MET A 46 6.45 -7.86 -3.97
N HIS A 47 6.61 -8.66 -5.03
CA HIS A 47 5.47 -9.17 -5.80
C HIS A 47 4.50 -9.99 -4.95
N ARG A 48 5.02 -10.77 -3.99
CA ARG A 48 4.19 -11.54 -3.06
C ARG A 48 3.36 -10.61 -2.16
N LEU A 49 4.01 -9.64 -1.53
CA LEU A 49 3.37 -8.68 -0.62
C LEU A 49 2.46 -7.68 -1.35
N ALA A 50 2.68 -7.42 -2.64
CA ALA A 50 1.76 -6.61 -3.44
C ALA A 50 0.39 -7.29 -3.63
N GLY A 51 0.28 -8.58 -3.34
CA GLY A 51 -0.97 -9.32 -3.25
C GLY A 51 -1.41 -9.65 -1.83
N ASP A 52 -0.80 -9.06 -0.80
CA ASP A 52 -1.14 -9.33 0.59
C ASP A 52 -2.62 -9.00 0.86
N THR A 53 -3.27 -9.79 1.68
CA THR A 53 -4.67 -9.55 2.10
C THR A 53 -4.84 -8.28 2.92
N ASP A 54 -3.82 -7.87 3.68
CA ASP A 54 -3.87 -6.71 4.56
C ASP A 54 -3.46 -5.43 3.81
N THR A 55 -4.40 -4.49 3.73
CA THR A 55 -4.18 -3.19 3.07
C THR A 55 -3.04 -2.39 3.70
N GLY A 56 -2.79 -2.55 5.01
CA GLY A 56 -1.67 -1.90 5.69
C GLY A 56 -0.32 -2.42 5.22
N VAL A 57 -0.19 -3.74 5.02
CA VAL A 57 1.03 -4.35 4.45
C VAL A 57 1.27 -3.83 3.03
N ARG A 58 0.23 -3.83 2.18
CA ARG A 58 0.34 -3.30 0.80
C ARG A 58 0.70 -1.82 0.77
N ALA A 59 0.15 -1.01 1.69
CA ALA A 59 0.49 0.40 1.80
C ALA A 59 1.95 0.63 2.24
N LEU A 60 2.45 -0.14 3.21
CA LEU A 60 3.86 -0.08 3.61
C LEU A 60 4.80 -0.47 2.46
N LEU A 61 4.41 -1.46 1.66
CA LEU A 61 5.15 -1.84 0.45
C LEU A 61 5.16 -0.67 -0.56
N ALA A 62 4.02 -0.01 -0.77
CA ALA A 62 3.86 1.11 -1.71
C ALA A 62 4.74 2.34 -1.38
N GLU A 63 5.20 2.47 -0.13
CA GLU A 63 6.08 3.57 0.32
C GLU A 63 7.57 3.30 0.05
N ARG A 64 7.93 2.10 -0.40
CA ARG A 64 9.33 1.73 -0.62
C ARG A 64 9.98 2.54 -1.73
N PRO A 65 11.27 2.92 -1.63
CA PRO A 65 11.99 3.63 -2.70
C PRO A 65 12.18 2.84 -3.99
N ASP A 66 12.24 1.52 -3.89
CA ASP A 66 12.90 0.63 -4.84
C ASP A 66 11.94 -0.34 -5.51
N LEU A 67 10.64 0.01 -5.56
CA LEU A 67 9.63 -0.81 -6.23
C LEU A 67 9.96 -0.97 -7.72
N ASP A 68 9.83 -2.20 -8.20
CA ASP A 68 9.95 -2.48 -9.62
C ASP A 68 8.68 -2.03 -10.38
N PRO A 69 8.77 -1.79 -11.70
CA PRO A 69 7.63 -1.30 -12.49
C PRO A 69 6.38 -2.18 -12.46
N ALA A 70 6.51 -3.51 -12.34
CA ALA A 70 5.37 -4.41 -12.30
C ALA A 70 4.67 -4.37 -10.94
N THR A 71 5.41 -4.15 -9.85
CA THR A 71 4.82 -3.89 -8.54
C THR A 71 4.11 -2.54 -8.50
N ILE A 72 4.70 -1.47 -9.06
CA ILE A 72 4.04 -0.16 -9.21
C ILE A 72 2.73 -0.30 -9.99
N ASP A 73 2.77 -0.99 -11.14
CA ASP A 73 1.58 -1.17 -11.97
C ASP A 73 0.45 -1.87 -11.22
N ARG A 74 0.76 -2.96 -10.50
CA ARG A 74 -0.20 -3.69 -9.68
C ARG A 74 -0.82 -2.80 -8.59
N LEU A 75 0.00 -2.08 -7.83
CA LEU A 75 -0.48 -1.25 -6.72
C LEU A 75 -1.26 -0.01 -7.18
N SER A 76 -1.09 0.42 -8.43
CA SER A 76 -1.87 1.54 -9.01
C SER A 76 -3.36 1.23 -9.20
N TRP A 77 -3.74 -0.05 -9.13
CA TRP A 77 -5.14 -0.53 -9.20
C TRP A 77 -5.74 -0.85 -7.83
N ASP A 78 -5.00 -0.61 -6.75
CA ASP A 78 -5.39 -0.98 -5.40
C ASP A 78 -6.38 0.01 -4.78
N VAL A 79 -6.76 -0.20 -3.53
CA VAL A 79 -7.65 0.70 -2.79
C VAL A 79 -6.98 2.07 -2.57
N PRO A 80 -7.76 3.14 -2.39
CA PRO A 80 -7.22 4.50 -2.37
C PRO A 80 -6.10 4.74 -1.36
N ARG A 81 -6.15 4.10 -0.18
CA ARG A 81 -5.07 4.17 0.82
C ARG A 81 -3.71 3.73 0.27
N VAL A 82 -3.68 2.65 -0.51
CA VAL A 82 -2.44 2.10 -1.11
C VAL A 82 -2.02 2.97 -2.29
N VAL A 83 -2.98 3.39 -3.12
CA VAL A 83 -2.71 4.29 -4.25
C VAL A 83 -2.14 5.63 -3.79
N ALA A 84 -2.64 6.19 -2.68
CA ALA A 84 -2.11 7.41 -2.09
C ALA A 84 -0.68 7.23 -1.60
N ALA A 85 -0.37 6.10 -0.94
CA ALA A 85 0.99 5.77 -0.52
C ALA A 85 1.95 5.65 -1.72
N LEU A 86 1.53 4.93 -2.77
CA LEU A 86 2.26 4.80 -4.03
C LEU A 86 2.52 6.18 -4.66
N ALA A 87 1.47 7.00 -4.81
CA ALA A 87 1.58 8.31 -5.44
C ALA A 87 2.50 9.26 -4.66
N ARG A 88 2.45 9.26 -3.32
CA ARG A 88 3.36 10.08 -2.49
C ARG A 88 4.83 9.75 -2.74
N ARG A 89 5.13 8.48 -3.01
CA ARG A 89 6.50 8.00 -3.17
C ARG A 89 7.00 8.06 -4.61
N HIS A 90 6.14 7.68 -5.55
CA HIS A 90 6.51 7.34 -6.92
C HIS A 90 5.89 8.24 -7.98
N LEU A 91 5.41 9.44 -7.61
CA LEU A 91 4.73 10.35 -8.55
C LEU A 91 5.51 10.55 -9.86
N ALA A 92 6.84 10.66 -9.77
CA ALA A 92 7.73 10.86 -10.91
C ALA A 92 8.00 9.57 -11.72
N ASP A 93 7.76 8.40 -11.13
CA ASP A 93 8.00 7.09 -11.75
C ASP A 93 6.75 6.53 -12.45
N LEU A 94 5.57 7.13 -12.22
CA LEU A 94 4.32 6.69 -12.83
C LEU A 94 4.34 6.92 -14.34
N THR A 95 3.93 5.90 -15.09
CA THR A 95 3.64 6.04 -16.53
C THR A 95 2.42 6.91 -16.78
N VAL A 96 2.21 7.37 -18.01
CA VAL A 96 1.01 8.13 -18.40
C VAL A 96 -0.27 7.36 -18.10
N ASP A 97 -0.29 6.05 -18.37
CA ASP A 97 -1.46 5.21 -18.10
C ASP A 97 -1.70 5.05 -16.60
N GLN A 98 -0.65 4.81 -15.81
CA GLN A 98 -0.74 4.73 -14.34
C GLN A 98 -1.23 6.05 -13.76
N MET A 99 -0.65 7.17 -14.18
CA MET A 99 -1.08 8.52 -13.79
C MET A 99 -2.55 8.77 -14.17
N GLY A 100 -2.98 8.35 -15.37
CA GLY A 100 -4.36 8.45 -15.80
C GLY A 100 -5.33 7.75 -14.85
N ARG A 101 -4.97 6.56 -14.37
CA ARG A 101 -5.77 5.80 -13.38
C ARG A 101 -5.77 6.46 -12.01
N VAL A 102 -4.59 6.78 -11.48
CA VAL A 102 -4.42 7.36 -10.13
C VAL A 102 -5.19 8.67 -10.00
N ARG A 103 -5.18 9.52 -11.03
CA ARG A 103 -5.92 10.80 -11.05
C ARG A 103 -7.44 10.65 -10.95
N LEU A 104 -7.98 9.54 -11.43
CA LEU A 104 -9.42 9.26 -11.43
C LEU A 104 -9.90 8.64 -10.12
N VAL A 105 -9.00 8.35 -9.17
CA VAL A 105 -9.39 7.85 -7.85
C VAL A 105 -10.01 9.00 -7.04
N GLU A 106 -11.31 8.85 -6.75
CA GLU A 106 -12.08 9.79 -5.93
C GLU A 106 -11.78 9.58 -4.45
N ASP A 107 -10.59 9.99 -4.02
CA ASP A 107 -10.14 9.93 -2.64
C ASP A 107 -9.26 11.14 -2.31
N ALA A 108 -9.54 11.78 -1.17
CA ALA A 108 -8.84 12.99 -0.77
C ALA A 108 -7.33 12.76 -0.56
N GLY A 109 -6.94 11.60 0.00
CA GLY A 109 -5.54 11.26 0.24
C GLY A 109 -4.77 11.01 -1.06
N VAL A 110 -5.43 10.46 -2.08
CA VAL A 110 -4.85 10.34 -3.43
C VAL A 110 -4.67 11.72 -4.06
N GLN A 111 -5.69 12.57 -4.02
CA GLN A 111 -5.59 13.91 -4.61
C GLN A 111 -4.54 14.79 -3.89
N GLU A 112 -4.38 14.66 -2.57
CA GLU A 112 -3.26 15.28 -1.84
C GLU A 112 -1.90 14.79 -2.32
N ALA A 113 -1.75 13.48 -2.50
CA ALA A 113 -0.51 12.88 -3.01
C ALA A 113 -0.16 13.37 -4.41
N LEU A 114 -1.17 13.73 -5.21
CA LEU A 114 -1.04 14.34 -6.54
C LEU A 114 -0.87 15.87 -6.51
N HIS A 115 -0.74 16.47 -5.32
CA HIS A 115 -0.72 17.93 -5.11
C HIS A 115 -1.96 18.67 -5.63
N GLN A 116 -3.10 17.98 -5.73
CA GLN A 116 -4.40 18.53 -6.12
C GLN A 116 -5.20 18.99 -4.89
N THR A 117 -4.61 19.87 -4.07
CA THR A 117 -5.16 20.27 -2.76
C THR A 117 -6.62 20.73 -2.83
N ARG A 118 -6.97 21.53 -3.84
CA ARG A 118 -8.34 22.03 -4.00
C ARG A 118 -9.36 20.91 -4.25
N LEU A 119 -8.97 19.85 -4.97
CA LEU A 119 -9.83 18.68 -5.19
C LEU A 119 -9.92 17.84 -3.92
N ALA A 120 -8.81 17.66 -3.20
CA ALA A 120 -8.83 16.96 -1.93
C ALA A 120 -9.76 17.62 -0.90
N ASP A 121 -9.72 18.95 -0.79
CA ASP A 121 -10.60 19.70 0.11
C ASP A 121 -12.07 19.60 -0.29
N LEU A 122 -12.36 19.60 -1.60
CA LEU A 122 -13.71 19.36 -2.10
C LEU A 122 -14.22 17.96 -1.74
N ILE A 123 -13.41 16.91 -1.95
CA ILE A 123 -13.79 15.53 -1.61
C ILE A 123 -14.07 15.41 -0.10
N LYS A 124 -13.21 15.99 0.75
CA LYS A 124 -13.44 16.00 2.21
C LYS A 124 -14.73 16.72 2.59
N ALA A 125 -15.01 17.86 1.94
CA ALA A 125 -16.21 18.65 2.22
C ALA A 125 -17.50 17.93 1.81
N LEU A 126 -17.44 17.11 0.75
CA LEU A 126 -18.55 16.26 0.32
C LEU A 126 -18.77 15.06 1.26
N GLY A 127 -17.72 14.57 1.92
CA GLY A 127 -17.78 13.40 2.78
C GLY A 127 -17.84 12.08 1.99
N GLU A 128 -18.14 10.97 2.67
CA GLU A 128 -18.38 9.71 1.98
C GLU A 128 -19.63 9.81 1.11
N PRO A 129 -19.63 9.26 -0.13
CA PRO A 129 -20.82 9.22 -0.95
C PRO A 129 -21.98 8.56 -0.18
N GLU A 130 -23.20 9.08 -0.34
CA GLU A 130 -24.39 8.64 0.41
C GLU A 130 -24.84 7.18 0.14
N THR A 131 -24.02 6.36 -0.51
CA THR A 131 -24.30 4.97 -0.90
C THR A 131 -24.49 4.00 0.27
N GLY A 132 -24.59 4.50 1.51
CA GLY A 132 -25.10 3.81 2.69
C GLY A 132 -26.62 3.79 2.83
N ARG A 133 -27.40 4.62 2.12
CA ARG A 133 -28.86 4.46 2.05
C ARG A 133 -29.21 3.41 0.99
N ARG A 134 -28.95 2.13 1.30
CA ARG A 134 -29.69 1.01 0.68
C ARG A 134 -31.15 1.05 1.17
N GLY A 135 -31.88 2.02 0.64
CA GLY A 135 -33.32 2.05 0.62
C GLY A 135 -33.84 1.43 -0.67
N TRP A 136 -34.36 0.21 -0.55
CA TRP A 136 -35.45 -0.39 -1.35
C TRP A 136 -35.22 -0.73 -2.83
N PHE A 137 -35.37 -2.01 -3.16
CA PHE A 137 -36.56 -2.57 -3.83
C PHE A 137 -36.78 -3.98 -3.22
N ARG A 138 -37.84 -4.18 -2.41
CA ARG A 138 -39.13 -4.84 -2.73
C ARG A 138 -38.99 -6.20 -3.40
#